data_AF-A0A8S1JYD1-F1
#
_entry.id   AF-A0A8S1JYD1-F1
#
_cell.length_a   1.000
_cell.length_b   1.000
_cell.length_c   1.000
_cell.angle_alpha   90.00
_cell.angle_beta   90.00
_cell.angle_gamma   90.00
#
_symmetry.space_group_name_H-M   'P 1'
#
loop_
_entity.id
_entity.type
_entity.pdbx_description
1 polymer ?
#
loop_
_entity_poly.entity_id
_entity_poly.type
_entity_poly.pdbx_seq_one_letter_code
_entity_poly.pdbx_strand_id
1 'polypeptide(L)'
;MQRILPYAFHGLDYLYEPQLARFYNLIPAFYTQKLGEGFLNQTSQVYKSLLQSIAEQDKEYLKQILEPKLFQVTSQCMDLLEEKQLKLQYIEQDQQENEDNQEEQEEGQQPQQQFSFFSKKLQKDQGNNEAYHIYSENDYKCNIDVKGIFGVKINRMENQNTRYFQIPALPITPRNYFVNLKNPFSLYENQILVTNILIHTSKKLIAVDQEGKVVHGNYDNNQFQYHKLRLETYIPNFNWVITDIDDYLKGNPYF
;
A
#
# COMPACT_ATOMS: atom_id res chain seq x y z
N MET A 1 8.95 -18.74 -9.41
CA MET A 1 7.83 -19.37 -8.69
C MET A 1 6.72 -18.34 -8.61
N GLN A 2 5.51 -18.63 -9.12
CA GLN A 2 4.39 -17.68 -9.09
C GLN A 2 3.88 -17.59 -7.65
N ARG A 3 3.76 -16.38 -7.09
CA ARG A 3 3.26 -16.21 -5.72
C ARG A 3 1.78 -16.59 -5.67
N ILE A 4 1.37 -17.19 -4.55
CA ILE A 4 -0.03 -17.61 -4.30
C ILE A 4 -0.97 -16.44 -4.00
N LEU A 5 -0.41 -15.27 -3.64
CA LEU A 5 -1.09 -13.99 -3.46
C LEU A 5 -0.16 -12.87 -3.94
N PRO A 6 -0.68 -11.65 -4.17
CA PRO A 6 0.14 -10.46 -4.29
C PRO A 6 1.10 -10.25 -3.10
N TYR A 7 0.60 -10.53 -1.90
CA TYR A 7 1.35 -10.47 -0.64
C TYR A 7 2.53 -11.47 -0.57
N ALA A 8 3.69 -11.01 -0.12
CA ALA A 8 4.89 -11.80 0.08
C ALA A 8 5.00 -12.30 1.53
N PHE A 9 4.57 -13.55 1.80
CA PHE A 9 4.54 -14.17 3.14
C PHE A 9 5.87 -14.19 3.94
N HIS A 10 7.01 -14.06 3.25
CA HIS A 10 8.33 -14.03 3.88
C HIS A 10 8.97 -12.64 3.85
N GLY A 11 8.21 -11.62 3.43
CA GLY A 11 8.72 -10.30 3.13
C GLY A 11 9.45 -10.23 1.77
N LEU A 12 9.98 -9.06 1.49
CA LEU A 12 10.76 -8.77 0.28
C LEU A 12 12.25 -8.91 0.58
N ASP A 13 12.80 -10.09 0.33
CA ASP A 13 14.18 -10.45 0.72
C ASP A 13 15.27 -9.53 0.14
N TYR A 14 15.04 -9.00 -1.07
CA TYR A 14 15.99 -8.08 -1.73
C TYR A 14 16.10 -6.70 -1.04
N LEU A 15 15.24 -6.43 -0.05
CA LEU A 15 15.29 -5.20 0.74
C LEU A 15 16.23 -5.30 1.94
N TYR A 16 16.65 -6.50 2.33
CA TYR A 16 17.68 -6.70 3.36
C TYR A 16 19.10 -6.38 2.86
N GLU A 17 19.28 -6.16 1.55
CA GLU A 17 20.53 -5.71 0.97
C GLU A 17 20.52 -4.17 0.75
N PRO A 18 21.31 -3.39 1.52
CA PRO A 18 21.29 -1.93 1.47
C PRO A 18 21.60 -1.32 0.09
N GLN A 19 22.37 -2.04 -0.74
CA GLN A 19 22.71 -1.62 -2.09
C GLN A 19 21.52 -1.71 -3.04
N LEU A 20 20.74 -2.79 -2.94
CA LEU A 20 19.49 -2.96 -3.70
C LEU A 20 18.43 -1.97 -3.21
N ALA A 21 18.39 -1.69 -1.90
CA ALA A 21 17.45 -0.71 -1.35
C ALA A 21 17.61 0.70 -1.94
N ARG A 22 18.83 1.10 -2.30
CA ARG A 22 19.10 2.34 -3.04
C ARG A 22 18.67 2.26 -4.51
N PHE A 23 18.92 1.14 -5.18
CA PHE A 23 18.54 0.92 -6.59
C PHE A 23 17.03 0.91 -6.82
N TYR A 24 16.24 0.42 -5.85
CA TYR A 24 14.78 0.36 -5.94
C TYR A 24 14.06 1.61 -5.42
N ASN A 25 14.78 2.74 -5.21
CA ASN A 25 14.24 4.01 -4.68
C ASN A 25 13.60 3.89 -3.28
N LEU A 26 14.14 3.05 -2.40
CA LEU A 26 13.59 2.91 -1.03
C LEU A 26 14.24 3.87 -0.04
N ILE A 27 15.27 4.59 -0.50
CA ILE A 27 15.76 5.82 0.13
C ILE A 27 15.21 6.96 -0.73
N PRO A 28 14.32 7.81 -0.19
CA PRO A 28 13.80 8.97 -0.90
C PRO A 28 14.99 9.78 -1.44
N ALA A 29 14.94 10.19 -2.70
CA ALA A 29 15.92 11.15 -3.19
C ALA A 29 15.86 12.41 -2.31
N PHE A 30 16.97 13.15 -2.13
CA PHE A 30 17.03 14.39 -1.34
C PHE A 30 15.92 15.45 -1.64
N TYR A 31 15.20 15.28 -2.76
CA TYR A 31 14.15 16.16 -3.26
C TYR A 31 12.74 15.55 -3.22
N THR A 32 12.51 14.44 -2.52
CA THR A 32 11.16 13.85 -2.41
C THR A 32 10.23 14.78 -1.64
N GLN A 33 9.05 15.02 -2.22
CA GLN A 33 8.02 15.85 -1.61
C GLN A 33 7.48 15.15 -0.37
N LYS A 34 7.36 15.91 0.72
CA LYS A 34 6.88 15.41 2.01
C LYS A 34 5.35 15.42 2.01
N LEU A 35 4.73 14.27 2.34
CA LEU A 35 3.32 14.22 2.73
C LEU A 35 3.22 14.60 4.21
N GLY A 36 2.08 15.19 4.60
CA GLY A 36 1.85 15.59 5.99
C GLY A 36 1.77 14.40 6.93
N GLU A 37 2.05 14.64 8.22
CA GLU A 37 1.99 13.61 9.29
C GLU A 37 0.66 12.85 9.33
N GLY A 38 -0.45 13.53 9.01
CA GLY A 38 -1.76 12.87 8.94
C GLY A 38 -1.84 11.72 7.93
N PHE A 39 -1.12 11.81 6.81
CA PHE A 39 -1.02 10.71 5.84
C PHE A 39 -0.17 9.57 6.41
N LEU A 40 0.96 9.90 7.06
CA LEU A 40 1.90 8.94 7.63
C LEU A 40 1.21 8.06 8.69
N ASN A 41 0.48 8.69 9.61
CA ASN A 41 -0.22 8.00 10.70
C ASN A 41 -1.29 7.02 10.19
N GLN A 42 -1.88 7.28 9.02
CA GLN A 42 -2.90 6.41 8.45
C GLN A 42 -2.31 5.21 7.69
N THR A 43 -1.02 5.21 7.37
CA THR A 43 -0.42 4.11 6.59
C THR A 43 -0.48 2.77 7.32
N SER A 44 -0.28 2.77 8.64
CA SER A 44 -0.40 1.59 9.51
C SER A 44 -1.82 1.02 9.47
N GLN A 45 -2.83 1.89 9.56
CA GLN A 45 -4.24 1.51 9.49
C GLN A 45 -4.62 0.95 8.10
N VAL A 46 -4.21 1.62 7.02
CA VAL A 46 -4.45 1.15 5.65
C VAL A 46 -3.83 -0.22 5.41
N TYR A 47 -2.59 -0.43 5.88
CA TYR A 47 -1.92 -1.72 5.76
C TYR A 47 -2.64 -2.81 6.57
N LYS A 48 -3.01 -2.53 7.82
CA LYS A 48 -3.78 -3.43 8.68
C LYS A 48 -5.12 -3.82 8.04
N SER A 49 -5.93 -2.85 7.62
CA SER A 49 -7.23 -3.10 6.97
C SER A 49 -7.07 -3.92 5.69
N LEU A 50 -6.05 -3.63 4.87
CA LEU A 50 -5.75 -4.44 3.69
C LEU A 50 -5.49 -5.90 4.05
N LEU A 51 -4.61 -6.17 5.03
CA LEU A 51 -4.29 -7.54 5.42
C LEU A 51 -5.51 -8.26 6.02
N GLN A 52 -6.27 -7.60 6.89
CA GLN A 52 -7.48 -8.17 7.48
C GLN A 52 -8.50 -8.53 6.40
N SER A 53 -8.80 -7.62 5.47
CA SER A 53 -9.73 -7.90 4.37
C SER A 53 -9.23 -9.01 3.43
N ILE A 54 -7.91 -9.14 3.25
CA ILE A 54 -7.34 -10.29 2.54
C ILE A 54 -7.56 -11.59 3.33
N ALA A 55 -7.31 -11.58 4.64
CA ALA A 55 -7.49 -12.76 5.50
C ALA A 55 -8.95 -13.23 5.56
N GLU A 56 -9.88 -12.27 5.63
CA GLU A 56 -11.32 -12.48 5.68
C GLU A 56 -11.95 -12.74 4.30
N GLN A 57 -11.16 -12.62 3.22
CA GLN A 57 -11.61 -12.72 1.84
C GLN A 57 -12.77 -11.76 1.50
N ASP A 58 -12.74 -10.54 2.09
CA ASP A 58 -13.73 -9.49 1.82
C ASP A 58 -13.51 -8.87 0.43
N LYS A 59 -14.01 -9.58 -0.60
CA LYS A 59 -13.90 -9.17 -2.00
C LYS A 59 -14.64 -7.85 -2.27
N GLU A 60 -15.68 -7.52 -1.51
CA GLU A 60 -16.44 -6.28 -1.72
C GLU A 60 -15.62 -5.06 -1.29
N TYR A 61 -15.01 -5.11 -0.10
CA TYR A 61 -14.12 -4.06 0.36
C TYR A 61 -12.87 -3.96 -0.51
N LEU A 62 -12.24 -5.09 -0.84
CA LEU A 62 -11.04 -5.11 -1.69
C LEU A 62 -11.31 -4.51 -3.08
N LYS A 63 -12.48 -4.73 -3.65
CA LYS A 63 -12.89 -4.13 -4.93
C LYS A 63 -12.96 -2.60 -4.86
N GLN A 64 -13.24 -2.02 -3.69
CA GLN A 64 -13.32 -0.57 -3.51
C GLN A 64 -11.94 0.07 -3.36
N ILE A 65 -10.99 -0.61 -2.71
CA ILE A 65 -9.68 -0.05 -2.39
C ILE A 65 -8.58 -0.41 -3.38
N LEU A 66 -8.73 -1.51 -4.13
CA LEU A 66 -7.74 -1.97 -5.10
C LEU A 66 -8.07 -1.46 -6.51
N GLU A 67 -7.03 -1.13 -7.28
CA GLU A 67 -7.17 -0.88 -8.73
C GLU A 67 -7.67 -2.16 -9.45
N PRO A 68 -8.52 -2.05 -10.49
CA PRO A 68 -9.22 -3.20 -11.08
C PRO A 68 -8.34 -4.38 -11.49
N LYS A 69 -7.14 -4.13 -12.04
CA LYS A 69 -6.22 -5.20 -12.45
C LYS A 69 -5.63 -5.90 -11.24
N LEU A 70 -5.26 -5.15 -10.19
CA LEU A 70 -4.80 -5.73 -8.94
C LEU A 70 -5.93 -6.53 -8.27
N PHE A 71 -7.14 -5.97 -8.19
CA PHE A 71 -8.31 -6.66 -7.65
C PHE A 71 -8.57 -7.99 -8.35
N GLN A 72 -8.56 -8.01 -9.70
CA GLN A 72 -8.80 -9.22 -10.47
C GLN A 72 -7.81 -10.33 -10.09
N VAL A 73 -6.52 -10.01 -9.99
CA VAL A 73 -5.51 -11.02 -9.65
C VAL A 73 -5.62 -11.44 -8.18
N THR A 74 -5.84 -10.49 -7.26
CA THR A 74 -6.08 -10.80 -5.84
C THR A 74 -7.27 -11.75 -5.68
N SER A 75 -8.39 -11.48 -6.36
CA SER A 75 -9.58 -12.33 -6.30
C SER A 75 -9.29 -13.74 -6.83
N GLN A 76 -8.62 -13.85 -7.98
CA GLN A 76 -8.26 -15.16 -8.55
C GLN A 76 -7.35 -15.95 -7.60
N CYS A 77 -6.41 -15.27 -6.95
CA CYS A 77 -5.56 -15.89 -5.93
C CYS A 77 -6.36 -16.37 -4.71
N MET A 78 -7.38 -15.63 -4.28
CA MET A 78 -8.28 -16.07 -3.20
C MET A 78 -9.08 -17.31 -3.58
N ASP A 79 -9.64 -17.34 -4.79
CA ASP A 79 -10.36 -18.50 -5.31
C ASP A 79 -9.45 -19.74 -5.32
N LEU A 80 -8.17 -19.58 -5.74
CA LEU A 80 -7.17 -20.65 -5.72
C LEU A 80 -6.79 -21.12 -4.31
N LEU A 81 -6.85 -20.26 -3.30
CA LEU A 81 -6.62 -20.64 -1.91
C LEU A 81 -7.79 -21.46 -1.36
N GLU A 82 -9.02 -21.06 -1.68
CA GLU A 82 -10.23 -21.81 -1.35
C GLU A 82 -10.20 -23.21 -1.99
N GLU A 83 -9.85 -23.31 -3.28
CA GLU A 83 -9.69 -24.59 -4.00
C GLU A 83 -8.65 -25.51 -3.35
N LYS A 84 -7.57 -24.93 -2.84
CA LYS A 84 -6.50 -25.66 -2.12
C LYS A 84 -6.81 -25.90 -0.65
N GLN A 85 -7.98 -25.48 -0.17
CA GLN A 85 -8.41 -25.61 1.22
C GLN A 85 -7.42 -24.95 2.20
N LEU A 86 -6.81 -23.85 1.75
CA LEU A 86 -5.91 -23.02 2.56
C LEU A 86 -6.70 -21.86 3.17
N LYS A 87 -6.55 -21.67 4.47
CA LYS A 87 -7.14 -20.54 5.20
C LYS A 87 -6.06 -19.49 5.48
N LEU A 88 -6.39 -18.23 5.26
CA LEU A 88 -5.52 -17.11 5.63
C LEU A 88 -5.80 -16.69 7.07
N GLN A 89 -4.76 -16.31 7.79
CA GLN A 89 -4.86 -15.72 9.12
C GLN A 89 -4.02 -14.45 9.17
N TYR A 90 -4.62 -13.38 9.69
CA TYR A 90 -3.91 -12.16 10.04
C TYR A 90 -3.32 -12.30 11.44
N ILE A 91 -2.04 -11.96 11.57
CA ILE A 91 -1.28 -12.04 12.81
C ILE A 91 -0.76 -10.65 13.15
N GLU A 92 -1.11 -10.17 14.33
CA GLU A 92 -0.65 -8.93 14.95
C GLU A 92 -0.22 -9.26 16.39
N GLN A 93 0.82 -8.59 16.88
CA GLN A 93 1.18 -8.73 18.28
C GLN A 93 0.16 -7.96 19.14
N ASP A 94 -0.68 -8.69 19.88
CA ASP A 94 -1.33 -8.12 21.06
C ASP A 94 -0.25 -7.94 22.12
N GLN A 95 0.31 -6.74 22.24
CA GLN A 95 0.99 -6.38 23.47
C GLN A 95 -0.10 -6.29 24.54
N GLN A 96 0.00 -7.13 25.58
CA GLN A 96 -0.77 -6.93 26.80
C GLN A 96 -0.48 -5.53 27.33
N GLU A 97 -1.34 -4.57 27.00
CA GLU A 97 -1.46 -3.32 27.72
C GLU A 97 -2.14 -3.62 29.04
N ASN A 98 -1.37 -3.50 30.13
CA ASN A 98 -1.92 -3.11 31.41
C ASN A 98 -2.54 -1.72 31.23
N GLU A 99 -3.83 -1.65 30.92
CA GLU A 99 -4.63 -0.45 31.15
C GLU A 99 -5.87 -0.82 31.96
N ASP A 100 -5.76 -0.56 33.26
CA ASP A 100 -6.90 -0.33 34.15
C ASP A 100 -7.79 0.79 33.59
N ASN A 101 -9.08 0.49 33.49
CA ASN A 101 -10.23 1.40 33.55
C ASN A 101 -10.24 2.63 32.62
N GLN A 102 -11.09 2.57 31.59
CA GLN A 102 -12.22 3.51 31.48
C GLN A 102 -13.30 2.97 30.53
N GLU A 103 -14.46 2.66 31.12
CA GLU A 103 -15.74 2.51 30.43
C GLU A 103 -16.13 3.86 29.79
N GLU A 104 -16.68 3.84 28.57
CA GLU A 104 -17.97 4.48 28.26
C GLU A 104 -18.47 4.14 26.83
N GLN A 105 -19.52 3.32 26.82
CA GLN A 105 -20.78 3.34 26.04
C GLN A 105 -20.85 3.67 24.53
N GLU A 106 -21.64 2.82 23.88
CA GLU A 106 -22.16 2.81 22.51
C GLU A 106 -23.05 4.01 22.16
N GLU A 107 -23.13 4.37 20.87
CA GLU A 107 -24.38 4.29 20.10
C GLU A 107 -24.14 4.50 18.59
N GLY A 108 -24.90 3.77 17.76
CA GLY A 108 -24.60 3.53 16.34
C GLY A 108 -25.22 4.48 15.32
N GLN A 109 -24.84 4.28 14.05
CA GLN A 109 -25.68 4.28 12.84
C GLN A 109 -24.84 4.01 11.57
N GLN A 110 -25.27 3.01 10.77
CA GLN A 110 -24.83 2.71 9.39
C GLN A 110 -25.66 3.53 8.36
N PRO A 111 -25.41 3.45 7.02
CA PRO A 111 -24.14 3.50 6.29
C PRO A 111 -24.26 4.45 5.08
N GLN A 112 -23.42 5.48 4.97
CA GLN A 112 -23.25 6.22 3.70
C GLN A 112 -22.02 7.13 3.77
N GLN A 113 -20.81 6.58 3.65
CA GLN A 113 -19.62 7.43 3.54
C GLN A 113 -18.62 6.86 2.53
N GLN A 114 -18.66 7.43 1.33
CA GLN A 114 -17.45 7.65 0.54
C GLN A 114 -16.47 8.45 1.41
N PHE A 115 -15.24 7.94 1.49
CA PHE A 115 -14.11 8.36 2.33
C PHE A 115 -14.10 9.85 2.73
N SER A 116 -14.66 10.18 3.89
CA SER A 116 -14.46 11.44 4.60
C SER A 116 -13.66 11.17 5.89
N PHE A 117 -12.41 10.72 5.75
CA PHE A 117 -11.55 10.30 6.87
C PHE A 117 -10.71 11.41 7.50
N PHE A 118 -11.07 12.69 7.30
CA PHE A 118 -10.29 13.83 7.81
C PHE A 118 -10.94 14.49 9.02
N SER A 119 -10.89 13.84 10.19
CA SER A 119 -10.92 14.56 11.48
C SER A 119 -10.56 13.67 12.67
N LYS A 120 -9.35 13.85 13.23
CA LYS A 120 -9.15 14.35 14.61
C LYS A 120 -7.67 14.30 15.06
N LYS A 121 -7.32 15.41 15.71
CA LYS A 121 -6.34 15.68 16.79
C LYS A 121 -4.87 15.25 16.62
N LEU A 122 -4.05 16.25 16.29
CA LEU A 122 -2.59 16.25 16.37
C LEU A 122 -2.09 16.26 17.82
N GLN A 123 -1.22 15.33 18.18
CA GLN A 123 -0.21 15.55 19.22
C GLN A 123 1.10 15.92 18.53
N LYS A 124 1.63 17.10 18.90
CA LYS A 124 2.91 17.62 18.44
C LYS A 124 4.02 16.90 19.20
N ASP A 125 4.94 16.28 18.49
CA ASP A 125 6.31 16.14 18.98
C ASP A 125 7.28 16.79 18.00
N GLN A 126 8.00 17.78 18.52
CA GLN A 126 9.07 18.51 17.85
C GLN A 126 10.38 17.73 18.00
N GLY A 127 11.14 17.65 16.91
CA GLY A 127 12.61 17.52 17.00
C GLY A 127 13.20 16.43 16.13
N ASN A 128 13.56 16.76 14.89
CA ASN A 128 14.95 16.73 14.41
C ASN A 128 15.02 16.84 12.89
N ASN A 129 16.12 17.43 12.45
CA ASN A 129 16.45 17.82 11.10
C ASN A 129 16.86 16.58 10.27
N GLU A 130 15.97 15.61 10.12
CA GLU A 130 16.21 14.44 9.27
C GLU A 130 15.69 14.71 7.85
N ALA A 131 16.55 14.45 6.87
CA ALA A 131 16.22 14.56 5.44
C ALA A 131 15.13 13.55 5.00
N TYR A 132 14.73 12.63 5.89
CA TYR A 132 13.78 11.55 5.64
C TYR A 132 12.72 11.56 6.76
N HIS A 133 11.44 11.37 6.40
CA HIS A 133 10.39 11.11 7.38
C HIS A 133 10.21 9.60 7.52
N ILE A 134 10.84 9.04 8.54
CA ILE A 134 10.54 7.68 8.97
C ILE A 134 9.41 7.80 9.98
N TYR A 135 8.24 7.29 9.62
CA TYR A 135 7.18 7.10 10.60
C TYR A 135 7.44 5.81 11.36
N SER A 136 7.27 5.84 12.68
CA SER A 136 7.51 4.69 13.56
C SER A 136 6.44 4.62 14.64
N GLU A 137 5.81 3.46 14.72
CA GLU A 137 5.06 2.93 15.87
C GLU A 137 5.82 1.69 16.39
N ASN A 138 5.40 1.11 17.52
CA ASN A 138 6.11 0.01 18.20
C ASN A 138 6.43 -1.17 17.25
N ASP A 139 5.48 -1.54 16.39
CA ASP A 139 5.54 -2.71 15.52
C ASP A 139 5.52 -2.38 14.02
N TYR A 140 5.63 -1.08 13.68
CA TYR A 140 5.46 -0.60 12.31
C TYR A 140 6.39 0.59 12.03
N LYS A 141 7.22 0.46 11.01
CA LYS A 141 8.02 1.57 10.48
C LYS A 141 7.75 1.72 9.00
N CYS A 142 7.63 2.95 8.50
CA CYS A 142 7.51 3.14 7.07
C CYS A 142 8.33 4.31 6.53
N ASN A 143 8.63 4.22 5.24
CA ASN A 143 9.28 5.24 4.45
C ASN A 143 8.51 5.45 3.15
N ILE A 144 8.41 6.69 2.69
CA ILE A 144 7.50 7.08 1.62
C ILE A 144 8.23 7.82 0.50
N ASP A 145 8.12 7.30 -0.72
CA ASP A 145 8.57 7.93 -1.96
C ASP A 145 7.37 8.44 -2.76
N VAL A 146 7.41 9.73 -3.11
CA VAL A 146 6.29 10.43 -3.77
C VAL A 146 6.70 10.91 -5.15
N LYS A 147 5.87 10.61 -6.15
CA LYS A 147 6.11 10.93 -7.56
C LYS A 147 4.84 11.47 -8.23
N GLY A 148 5.02 12.38 -9.18
CA GLY A 148 3.94 12.85 -10.05
C GLY A 148 3.89 12.06 -11.34
N ILE A 149 2.70 11.68 -11.78
CA ILE A 149 2.45 11.09 -13.10
C ILE A 149 1.39 11.91 -13.82
N PHE A 150 1.62 12.25 -15.09
CA PHE A 150 0.76 13.14 -15.85
C PHE A 150 0.37 12.51 -17.18
N GLY A 151 -0.90 12.60 -17.57
CA GLY A 151 -1.36 12.26 -18.93
C GLY A 151 -1.97 10.88 -19.11
N VAL A 152 -1.91 10.02 -18.10
CA VAL A 152 -2.43 8.63 -18.08
C VAL A 152 -3.42 8.46 -16.95
N LYS A 153 -4.23 7.40 -17.02
CA LYS A 153 -5.24 7.09 -16.00
C LYS A 153 -4.76 6.03 -15.01
N ILE A 154 -5.29 6.09 -13.79
CA ILE A 154 -5.00 5.10 -12.74
C ILE A 154 -5.55 3.73 -13.15
N ASN A 155 -6.76 3.66 -13.70
CA ASN A 155 -7.29 2.42 -14.25
C ASN A 155 -6.51 2.04 -15.52
N ARG A 156 -5.69 0.98 -15.43
CA ARG A 156 -4.77 0.60 -16.51
C ARG A 156 -5.50 0.11 -17.75
N MET A 157 -6.70 -0.45 -17.57
CA MET A 157 -7.54 -0.92 -18.68
C MET A 157 -7.95 0.23 -19.61
N GLU A 158 -8.06 1.45 -19.10
CA GLU A 158 -8.43 2.63 -19.91
C GLU A 158 -7.26 3.17 -20.75
N ASN A 159 -6.03 2.73 -20.50
CA ASN A 159 -4.84 3.15 -21.24
C ASN A 159 -4.49 2.21 -22.40
N GLN A 160 -4.96 0.96 -22.41
CA GLN A 160 -4.48 -0.13 -23.28
C GLN A 160 -4.51 0.14 -24.80
N ASN A 161 -5.41 1.01 -25.26
CA ASN A 161 -5.57 1.34 -26.68
C ASN A 161 -5.05 2.74 -27.05
N THR A 162 -4.38 3.41 -26.12
CA THR A 162 -3.87 4.75 -26.31
C THR A 162 -2.36 4.71 -26.49
N ARG A 163 -1.87 5.39 -27.53
CA ARG A 163 -0.43 5.55 -27.75
C ARG A 163 0.06 6.78 -26.99
N TYR A 164 1.07 6.57 -26.14
CA TYR A 164 1.70 7.64 -25.38
C TYR A 164 3.17 7.78 -25.78
N PHE A 165 3.65 9.02 -25.80
CA PHE A 165 5.07 9.32 -25.77
C PHE A 165 5.46 9.59 -24.31
N GLN A 166 6.32 8.75 -23.74
CA GLN A 166 6.75 8.89 -22.36
C GLN A 166 7.96 9.83 -22.27
N ILE A 167 7.85 10.84 -21.42
CA ILE A 167 8.95 11.68 -20.97
C ILE A 167 9.24 11.25 -19.53
N PRO A 168 10.32 10.47 -19.30
CA PRO A 168 10.63 9.96 -17.97
C PRO A 168 11.04 11.07 -17.02
N ALA A 169 10.87 10.82 -15.73
CA ALA A 169 11.35 11.68 -14.66
C ALA A 169 12.86 11.90 -14.76
N LEU A 170 13.28 13.15 -14.52
CA LEU A 170 14.70 13.49 -14.36
C LEU A 170 15.07 13.45 -12.87
N PRO A 171 16.34 13.24 -12.49
CA PRO A 171 16.77 13.18 -11.08
C PRO A 171 16.33 14.37 -10.22
N ILE A 172 16.15 15.54 -10.83
CA ILE A 172 15.72 16.79 -10.18
C ILE A 172 14.20 17.02 -10.20
N THR A 173 13.45 16.27 -11.01
CA THR A 173 11.98 16.40 -11.12
C THR A 173 11.34 15.01 -11.11
N PRO A 174 10.78 14.55 -9.98
CA PRO A 174 10.18 13.22 -9.85
C PRO A 174 8.81 13.15 -10.55
N ARG A 175 8.74 13.56 -11.81
CA ARG A 175 7.53 13.68 -12.62
C ARG A 175 7.68 12.93 -13.93
N ASN A 176 6.82 11.95 -14.19
CA ASN A 176 6.74 11.33 -15.51
C ASN A 176 5.56 11.90 -16.29
N TYR A 177 5.76 12.18 -17.57
CA TYR A 177 4.71 12.67 -18.45
C TYR A 177 4.44 11.64 -19.55
N PHE A 178 3.17 11.42 -19.83
CA PHE A 178 2.69 10.52 -20.87
C PHE A 178 1.86 11.33 -21.85
N VAL A 179 2.50 11.74 -22.95
CA VAL A 179 1.90 12.65 -23.92
C VAL A 179 1.11 11.85 -24.95
N ASN A 180 -0.21 12.07 -24.98
CA ASN A 180 -1.06 11.60 -26.08
C ASN A 180 -1.21 12.72 -27.11
N LEU A 181 -0.60 12.59 -28.29
CA LEU A 181 -0.68 13.62 -29.33
C LEU A 181 -2.11 13.86 -29.87
N LYS A 182 -3.02 12.89 -29.69
CA LYS A 182 -4.43 13.04 -30.06
C LYS A 182 -5.25 13.77 -28.98
N ASN A 183 -4.79 13.75 -27.73
CA ASN A 183 -5.42 14.46 -26.62
C ASN A 183 -4.35 15.03 -25.67
N PRO A 184 -3.73 16.17 -26.02
CA PRO A 184 -2.70 16.78 -25.18
C PRO A 184 -3.26 17.30 -23.84
N PHE A 185 -4.57 17.58 -23.76
CA PHE A 185 -5.21 18.02 -22.52
C PHE A 185 -5.21 16.95 -21.43
N SER A 186 -4.98 15.68 -21.78
CA SER A 186 -4.89 14.59 -20.80
C SER A 186 -3.82 14.82 -19.75
N LEU A 187 -2.76 15.60 -20.05
CA LEU A 187 -1.70 15.99 -19.12
C LEU A 187 -2.21 16.83 -17.95
N TYR A 188 -3.25 17.64 -18.17
CA TYR A 188 -3.86 18.50 -17.16
C TYR A 188 -5.04 17.81 -16.46
N GLU A 189 -5.80 17.01 -17.22
CA GLU A 189 -6.97 16.29 -16.70
C GLU A 189 -6.57 15.10 -15.81
N ASN A 190 -5.44 14.45 -16.11
CA ASN A 190 -5.00 13.26 -15.41
C ASN A 190 -3.65 13.51 -14.73
N GLN A 191 -3.73 14.18 -13.58
CA GLN A 191 -2.60 14.40 -12.69
C GLN A 191 -2.70 13.40 -11.55
N ILE A 192 -1.76 12.48 -11.48
CA ILE A 192 -1.74 11.39 -10.51
C ILE A 192 -0.60 11.63 -9.54
N LEU A 193 -0.92 11.54 -8.25
CA LEU A 193 0.06 11.42 -7.19
C LEU A 193 0.29 9.94 -6.91
N VAL A 194 1.54 9.51 -7.01
CA VAL A 194 1.97 8.14 -6.70
C VAL A 194 2.76 8.15 -5.42
N THR A 195 2.43 7.21 -4.54
CA THR A 195 3.09 7.02 -3.26
C THR A 195 3.55 5.57 -3.15
N ASN A 196 4.86 5.34 -3.10
CA ASN A 196 5.42 4.03 -2.78
C ASN A 196 5.78 4.03 -1.29
N ILE A 197 5.17 3.13 -0.53
CA ILE A 197 5.34 3.00 0.91
C ILE A 197 6.16 1.74 1.16
N LEU A 198 7.40 1.90 1.63
CA LEU A 198 8.19 0.82 2.20
C LEU A 198 7.77 0.64 3.65
N ILE A 199 7.39 -0.56 4.02
CA ILE A 199 6.89 -0.92 5.34
C ILE A 199 7.85 -1.94 5.96
N HIS A 200 8.13 -1.80 7.26
CA HIS A 200 8.88 -2.74 8.08
C HIS A 200 8.07 -3.02 9.33
N THR A 201 7.48 -4.21 9.43
CA THR A 201 6.47 -4.52 10.45
C THR A 201 6.48 -5.99 10.85
N SER A 202 5.97 -6.30 12.04
CA SER A 202 5.67 -7.68 12.47
C SER A 202 4.26 -8.14 12.05
N LYS A 203 3.37 -7.21 11.64
CA LYS A 203 2.02 -7.50 11.11
C LYS A 203 2.10 -8.28 9.81
N LYS A 204 1.47 -9.45 9.76
CA LYS A 204 1.64 -10.37 8.62
C LYS A 204 0.45 -11.27 8.38
N LEU A 205 0.43 -11.86 7.18
CA LEU A 205 -0.47 -12.97 6.85
C LEU A 205 0.28 -14.29 6.89
N ILE A 206 -0.43 -15.33 7.28
CA ILE A 206 0.00 -16.73 7.13
C ILE A 206 -1.10 -17.51 6.41
N ALA A 207 -0.70 -18.57 5.70
CA ALA A 207 -1.63 -19.54 5.13
C ALA A 207 -1.49 -20.85 5.87
N VAL A 208 -2.61 -21.37 6.38
CA VAL A 208 -2.70 -22.65 7.09
C VAL A 208 -3.55 -23.64 6.30
N ASP A 209 -3.27 -24.93 6.44
CA ASP A 209 -4.13 -26.00 5.92
C ASP A 209 -5.32 -26.28 6.85
N GLN A 210 -6.12 -27.29 6.51
CA GLN A 210 -7.29 -27.72 7.28
C GLN A 210 -6.96 -28.20 8.69
N GLU A 211 -5.73 -28.70 8.91
CA GLU A 211 -5.25 -29.15 10.20
C GLU A 211 -4.69 -27.98 11.06
N GLY A 212 -4.66 -26.77 10.49
CA GLY A 212 -4.10 -25.58 11.12
C GLY A 212 -2.58 -25.50 11.02
N LYS A 213 -1.94 -26.33 10.20
CA LYS A 213 -0.49 -26.29 9.99
C LYS A 213 -0.14 -25.21 8.98
N VAL A 214 0.89 -24.43 9.28
CA VAL A 214 1.39 -23.38 8.38
C VAL A 214 1.96 -24.00 7.11
N VAL A 215 1.43 -23.55 5.98
CA VAL A 215 1.91 -23.88 4.63
C VAL A 215 2.74 -22.71 4.07
N HIS A 216 2.35 -21.47 4.35
CA HIS A 216 3.09 -20.26 3.95
C HIS A 216 3.18 -19.25 5.09
N GLY A 217 4.33 -18.59 5.18
CA GLY A 217 4.63 -17.62 6.24
C GLY A 217 5.24 -18.26 7.48
N ASN A 218 5.14 -17.58 8.62
CA ASN A 218 5.77 -17.97 9.88
C ASN A 218 4.96 -17.41 11.08
N TYR A 219 4.74 -18.21 12.13
CA TYR A 219 4.13 -17.80 13.39
C TYR A 219 5.03 -16.95 14.31
N ASP A 220 6.32 -16.81 14.02
CA ASP A 220 7.25 -16.06 14.87
C ASP A 220 6.89 -14.58 14.89
N ASN A 221 6.15 -14.17 15.92
CA ASN A 221 5.67 -12.80 16.06
C ASN A 221 6.80 -11.78 16.25
N ASN A 222 8.04 -12.22 16.53
CA ASN A 222 9.19 -11.33 16.68
C ASN A 222 9.90 -11.05 15.36
N GLN A 223 9.54 -11.74 14.27
CA GLN A 223 10.16 -11.52 12.97
C GLN A 223 9.51 -10.33 12.26
N PHE A 224 10.29 -9.27 12.07
CA PHE A 224 9.92 -8.14 11.22
C PHE A 224 10.23 -8.44 9.75
N GLN A 225 9.31 -8.05 8.88
CA GLN A 225 9.42 -8.22 7.44
C GLN A 225 9.27 -6.89 6.71
N TYR A 226 9.97 -6.78 5.58
CA TYR A 226 9.79 -5.66 4.68
C TYR A 226 8.69 -5.94 3.66
N HIS A 227 7.76 -5.00 3.53
CA HIS A 227 6.67 -4.99 2.56
C HIS A 227 6.66 -3.69 1.78
N LYS A 228 5.95 -3.68 0.66
CA LYS A 228 5.80 -2.48 -0.16
C LYS A 228 4.36 -2.33 -0.63
N LEU A 229 3.79 -1.15 -0.39
CA LEU A 229 2.52 -0.76 -0.97
C LEU A 229 2.71 0.37 -1.96
N ARG A 230 1.94 0.34 -3.05
CA ARG A 230 1.85 1.47 -3.98
C ARG A 230 0.44 2.01 -3.99
N LEU A 231 0.29 3.28 -3.66
CA LEU A 231 -0.98 3.99 -3.69
C LEU A 231 -0.95 5.06 -4.79
N GLU A 232 -2.08 5.26 -5.45
CA GLU A 232 -2.27 6.33 -6.45
C GLU A 232 -3.56 7.10 -6.18
N THR A 233 -3.57 8.38 -6.52
CA THR A 233 -4.77 9.20 -6.47
C THR A 233 -4.72 10.32 -7.50
N TYR A 234 -5.87 10.85 -7.91
CA TYR A 234 -5.95 12.00 -8.79
C TYR A 234 -5.80 13.30 -7.99
N ILE A 235 -5.17 14.31 -8.58
CA ILE A 235 -5.13 15.67 -8.01
C ILE A 235 -6.18 16.52 -8.74
N PRO A 236 -7.02 17.30 -8.02
CA PRO A 236 -7.05 17.49 -6.56
C PRO A 236 -7.92 16.48 -5.78
N ASN A 237 -8.52 15.50 -6.46
CA ASN A 237 -9.48 14.57 -5.87
C ASN A 237 -8.78 13.37 -5.20
N PHE A 238 -8.45 13.52 -3.92
CA PHE A 238 -7.71 12.54 -3.11
C PHE A 238 -8.50 11.26 -2.75
N ASN A 239 -8.96 10.52 -3.77
CA ASN A 239 -9.45 9.16 -3.66
C ASN A 239 -8.28 8.21 -3.89
N TRP A 240 -7.68 7.72 -2.81
CA TRP A 240 -6.53 6.81 -2.89
C TRP A 240 -6.97 5.40 -3.25
N VAL A 241 -6.23 4.78 -4.16
CA VAL A 241 -6.38 3.36 -4.49
C VAL A 241 -5.03 2.66 -4.41
N ILE A 242 -5.04 1.42 -3.95
CA ILE A 242 -3.87 0.56 -3.92
C ILE A 242 -3.69 -0.04 -5.32
N THR A 243 -2.52 0.18 -5.90
CA THR A 243 -2.22 -0.20 -7.28
C THR A 243 -1.17 -1.29 -7.39
N ASP A 244 -0.42 -1.57 -6.31
CA ASP A 244 0.47 -2.72 -6.22
C ASP A 244 0.73 -3.11 -4.76
N ILE A 245 0.98 -4.40 -4.54
CA ILE A 245 1.33 -5.00 -3.25
C ILE A 245 2.59 -5.83 -3.46
N ASP A 246 3.62 -5.55 -2.68
CA ASP A 246 4.90 -6.27 -2.65
C ASP A 246 5.56 -6.43 -4.04
N ASP A 247 5.42 -5.40 -4.89
CA ASP A 247 5.91 -5.37 -6.28
C ASP A 247 5.36 -6.52 -7.15
N TYR A 248 4.20 -7.08 -6.82
CA TYR A 248 3.60 -8.20 -7.54
C TYR A 248 3.31 -7.86 -9.01
N LEU A 249 2.78 -6.65 -9.27
CA LEU A 249 2.56 -6.13 -10.62
C LEU A 249 3.78 -5.36 -11.15
N LYS A 250 4.94 -5.49 -10.51
CA LYS A 250 6.22 -4.85 -10.89
C LYS A 250 6.10 -3.31 -10.99
N GLY A 251 5.41 -2.70 -10.03
CA GLY A 251 5.13 -1.26 -9.99
C GLY A 251 3.92 -0.84 -10.83
N ASN A 252 3.13 -1.81 -11.31
CA ASN A 252 1.92 -1.66 -12.12
C ASN A 252 2.05 -0.63 -13.27
N PRO A 253 2.80 -0.95 -14.34
CA PRO A 253 3.04 -0.02 -15.45
C PRO A 253 1.74 0.46 -16.09
N TYR A 254 1.79 1.66 -16.68
CA TYR A 254 0.60 2.31 -17.26
C TYR A 254 0.17 1.73 -18.62
N PHE A 255 0.99 0.87 -19.22
CA PHE A 255 0.83 0.27 -20.55
C PHE A 255 1.28 -1.21 -20.54
#